data_AF-A0A435XR97-F1
#
_entry.id   AF-A0A435XR97-F1
#
_cell.length_a   1.000
_cell.length_b   1.000
_cell.length_c   1.000
_cell.angle_alpha   90.00
_cell.angle_beta   90.00
_cell.angle_gamma   90.00
#
_symmetry.space_group_name_H-M   'P 1'
#
loop_
_entity.id
_entity.type
_entity.pdbx_description
1 polymer ?
#
loop_
_entity_poly.entity_id
_entity_poly.type
_entity_poly.pdbx_seq_one_letter_code
_entity_poly.pdbx_strand_id
1 'polypeptide(L)'
;EVPTGTQVLDWTVPREWNIRSASITGPDGQTVVDFADSNLHIVNYSVPFTGILPLNELKAHIHTLPEQPQVIPYRTCYYAPTWGFCMAYDRVAKMPDGLYRVEIDAELKDGSLTYGEYLHCGRTEREFLLSAHICHPSLANDNCSGLALLATLAKSLKARKTRYSYRFLFAPGTIGSITWLSRNEDRTHLIDHGLVL
;
A
#
# COMPACT_ATOMS: atom_id res chain seq x y z
N GLU A 1 11.36 3.67 11.05
CA GLU A 1 10.63 4.90 10.72
C GLU A 1 11.55 5.95 10.15
N VAL A 2 11.12 6.63 9.08
CA VAL A 2 11.79 7.79 8.49
C VAL A 2 10.78 8.93 8.38
N PRO A 3 11.05 10.12 8.95
CA PRO A 3 10.07 11.21 8.99
C PRO A 3 9.63 11.72 7.61
N THR A 4 8.37 12.13 7.49
CA THR A 4 7.86 12.93 6.36
C THR A 4 8.78 14.12 6.06
N GLY A 5 8.96 14.46 4.79
CA GLY A 5 9.79 15.58 4.36
C GLY A 5 11.29 15.26 4.31
N THR A 6 11.71 14.08 4.79
CA THR A 6 13.11 13.64 4.65
C THR A 6 13.45 13.51 3.17
N GLN A 7 14.50 14.20 2.73
CA GLN A 7 15.04 14.04 1.40
C GLN A 7 15.84 12.73 1.32
N VAL A 8 15.51 11.89 0.34
CA VAL A 8 16.07 10.57 0.10
C VAL A 8 16.45 10.47 -1.37
N LEU A 9 17.70 10.79 -1.68
CA LEU A 9 18.16 11.06 -3.05
C LEU A 9 17.28 12.15 -3.70
N ASP A 10 16.73 11.87 -4.89
CA ASP A 10 15.86 12.79 -5.62
C ASP A 10 14.40 12.77 -5.15
N TRP A 11 14.08 11.98 -4.12
CA TRP A 11 12.72 11.83 -3.61
C TRP A 11 12.58 12.45 -2.22
N THR A 12 11.33 12.73 -1.85
CA THR A 12 10.98 13.19 -0.51
C THR A 12 10.03 12.18 0.12
N VAL A 13 10.30 11.79 1.37
CA VAL A 13 9.41 10.90 2.13
C VAL A 13 8.03 11.55 2.28
N PRO A 14 6.95 10.90 1.86
CA PRO A 14 5.63 11.51 1.80
C PRO A 14 5.00 11.65 3.19
N ARG A 15 3.84 12.32 3.24
CA ARG A 15 3.00 12.36 4.44
C ARG A 15 2.54 10.96 4.82
N GLU A 16 2.27 10.75 6.09
CA GLU A 16 1.68 9.51 6.57
C GLU A 16 0.18 9.52 6.31
N TRP A 17 -0.33 8.41 5.78
CA TRP A 17 -1.75 8.21 5.51
C TRP A 17 -2.32 7.11 6.39
N ASN A 18 -3.41 7.41 7.09
CA ASN A 18 -4.19 6.44 7.84
C ASN A 18 -5.66 6.60 7.50
N ILE A 19 -6.41 5.50 7.53
CA ILE A 19 -7.85 5.48 7.29
C ILE A 19 -8.54 4.71 8.42
N ARG A 20 -9.64 5.25 8.91
CA ARG A 20 -10.46 4.65 9.98
C ARG A 20 -11.72 3.99 9.42
N SER A 21 -12.40 4.67 8.50
CA SER A 21 -13.58 4.16 7.83
C SER A 21 -13.75 4.86 6.47
N ALA A 22 -14.52 4.24 5.58
CA ALA A 22 -15.08 4.91 4.43
C ALA A 22 -16.38 4.21 4.01
N SER A 23 -17.37 4.97 3.58
CA SER A 23 -18.64 4.42 3.14
C SER A 23 -19.35 5.29 2.12
N ILE A 24 -20.25 4.65 1.38
CA ILE A 24 -21.25 5.31 0.54
C ILE A 24 -22.61 4.80 0.99
N THR A 25 -23.49 5.70 1.42
CA THR A 25 -24.89 5.40 1.75
C THR A 25 -25.79 5.93 0.64
N GLY A 26 -26.72 5.08 0.18
CA GLY A 26 -27.67 5.37 -0.88
C GLY A 26 -28.84 6.26 -0.44
N PRO A 27 -29.68 6.70 -1.39
CA PRO A 27 -30.85 7.55 -1.13
C PRO A 27 -31.89 6.90 -0.22
N ASP A 28 -31.94 5.57 -0.20
CA ASP A 28 -32.81 4.75 0.66
C ASP A 28 -32.25 4.53 2.07
N GLY A 29 -31.09 5.10 2.37
CA GLY A 29 -30.39 4.94 3.64
C GLY A 29 -29.58 3.65 3.77
N GLN A 30 -29.51 2.82 2.72
CA GLN A 30 -28.73 1.58 2.74
C GLN A 30 -27.26 1.83 2.40
N THR A 31 -26.36 1.10 3.06
CA THR A 31 -24.93 1.17 2.74
C THR A 31 -24.63 0.47 1.42
N VAL A 32 -24.18 1.23 0.43
CA VAL A 32 -23.80 0.76 -0.91
C VAL A 32 -22.35 0.33 -0.96
N VAL A 33 -21.47 0.94 -0.18
CA VAL A 33 -20.07 0.54 -0.01
C VAL A 33 -19.68 0.72 1.44
N ASP A 34 -18.98 -0.26 1.99
CA ASP A 34 -18.35 -0.18 3.30
C ASP A 34 -16.88 -0.63 3.19
N PHE A 35 -15.96 0.21 3.67
CA PHE A 35 -14.54 -0.12 3.80
C PHE A 35 -14.31 -1.37 4.66
N ALA A 36 -15.19 -1.63 5.64
CA ALA A 36 -15.10 -2.81 6.49
C ALA A 36 -15.29 -4.12 5.71
N ASP A 37 -16.03 -4.11 4.60
CA ASP A 37 -16.21 -5.27 3.72
C ASP A 37 -14.93 -5.58 2.94
N SER A 38 -14.28 -4.52 2.43
CA SER A 38 -13.00 -4.63 1.72
C SER A 38 -12.29 -3.29 1.69
N ASN A 39 -11.04 -3.28 2.16
CA ASN A 39 -10.18 -2.10 2.05
C ASN A 39 -9.79 -1.75 0.59
N LEU A 40 -10.09 -2.62 -0.37
CA LEU A 40 -9.95 -2.31 -1.80
C LEU A 40 -11.01 -1.31 -2.27
N HIS A 41 -12.07 -1.08 -1.50
CA HIS A 41 -13.09 -0.11 -1.85
C HIS A 41 -12.61 1.33 -1.89
N ILE A 42 -11.44 1.64 -1.32
CA ILE A 42 -10.88 2.99 -1.35
C ILE A 42 -9.72 3.06 -2.33
N VAL A 43 -9.62 4.18 -3.07
CA VAL A 43 -8.36 4.54 -3.72
C VAL A 43 -7.34 4.80 -2.61
N ASN A 44 -6.30 3.97 -2.54
CA ASN A 44 -5.30 4.06 -1.48
C ASN A 44 -4.67 5.45 -1.48
N TYR A 45 -4.50 6.04 -0.30
CA TYR A 45 -4.00 7.40 -0.11
C TYR A 45 -5.02 8.52 -0.40
N SER A 46 -6.32 8.20 -0.45
CA SER A 46 -7.40 9.18 -0.61
C SER A 46 -7.39 10.23 0.51
N VAL A 47 -7.59 11.50 0.16
CA VAL A 47 -7.82 12.57 1.14
C VAL A 47 -9.18 12.38 1.85
N PRO A 48 -9.36 12.87 3.09
CA PRO A 48 -10.66 12.83 3.76
C PRO A 48 -11.73 13.57 2.97
N PHE A 49 -12.95 13.05 3.01
CA PHE A 49 -14.10 13.65 2.34
C PHE A 49 -15.38 13.33 3.11
N THR A 50 -16.24 14.33 3.28
CA THR A 50 -17.60 14.14 3.77
C THR A 50 -18.52 15.01 2.94
N GLY A 51 -19.54 14.40 2.34
CA GLY A 51 -20.43 15.13 1.46
C GLY A 51 -21.66 14.34 1.05
N ILE A 52 -22.58 15.04 0.40
CA ILE A 52 -23.73 14.44 -0.27
C ILE A 52 -23.63 14.80 -1.74
N LEU A 53 -23.57 13.80 -2.62
CA LEU A 53 -23.38 13.98 -4.06
C LEU A 53 -24.53 13.34 -4.84
N PRO A 54 -24.96 13.94 -5.96
CA PRO A 54 -25.80 13.25 -6.92
C PRO A 54 -25.02 12.11 -7.61
N LEU A 55 -25.71 11.07 -8.07
CA LEU A 55 -25.07 9.86 -8.63
C LEU A 55 -24.09 10.17 -9.78
N ASN A 56 -24.42 11.12 -10.66
CA ASN A 56 -23.58 11.50 -11.79
C ASN A 56 -22.21 12.07 -11.36
N GLU A 57 -22.19 12.89 -10.32
CA GLU A 57 -20.94 13.43 -9.75
C GLU A 57 -20.18 12.35 -8.98
N LEU A 58 -20.89 11.53 -8.18
CA LEU A 58 -20.27 10.43 -7.46
C LEU A 58 -19.59 9.42 -8.40
N LYS A 59 -20.20 9.11 -9.55
CA LYS A 59 -19.63 8.20 -10.55
C LYS A 59 -18.27 8.66 -11.08
N ALA A 60 -17.98 9.96 -11.09
CA ALA A 60 -16.66 10.47 -11.47
C ALA A 60 -15.55 10.11 -10.46
N HIS A 61 -15.92 9.80 -9.22
CA HIS A 61 -15.03 9.36 -8.14
C HIS A 61 -15.05 7.84 -7.92
N ILE A 62 -15.78 7.07 -8.73
CA ILE A 62 -15.82 5.61 -8.64
C ILE A 62 -15.04 4.98 -9.79
N HIS A 63 -14.05 4.18 -9.45
CA HIS A 63 -13.28 3.38 -10.39
C HIS A 63 -13.85 1.96 -10.49
N THR A 64 -13.96 1.47 -11.72
CA THR A 64 -14.46 0.13 -12.04
C THR A 64 -13.61 -0.51 -13.15
N LEU A 65 -13.86 -1.79 -13.43
CA LEU A 65 -13.29 -2.52 -14.57
C LEU A 65 -14.45 -3.10 -15.39
N PRO A 66 -14.90 -2.44 -16.47
CA PRO A 66 -16.03 -2.92 -17.29
C PRO A 66 -15.81 -4.32 -17.86
N GLU A 67 -14.57 -4.68 -18.20
CA GLU A 67 -14.20 -5.98 -18.77
C GLU A 67 -14.15 -7.10 -17.71
N GLN A 68 -14.13 -6.73 -16.42
CA GLN A 68 -14.14 -7.66 -15.29
C GLN A 68 -15.19 -7.20 -14.27
N PRO A 69 -16.49 -7.28 -14.61
CA PRO A 69 -17.51 -6.44 -13.99
C PRO A 69 -17.85 -6.79 -12.54
N GLN A 70 -17.35 -7.94 -12.07
CA GLN A 70 -17.52 -8.44 -10.69
C GLN A 70 -16.31 -8.14 -9.79
N VAL A 71 -15.23 -7.56 -10.34
CA VAL A 71 -13.98 -7.31 -9.63
C VAL A 71 -13.91 -5.88 -9.11
N ILE A 72 -13.39 -5.71 -7.89
CA ILE A 72 -13.03 -4.41 -7.33
C ILE A 72 -11.59 -4.07 -7.75
N PRO A 73 -11.34 -2.99 -8.51
CA PRO A 73 -9.98 -2.61 -8.86
C PRO A 73 -9.20 -2.11 -7.65
N TYR A 74 -7.90 -2.38 -7.62
CA TYR A 74 -6.97 -1.67 -6.74
C TYR A 74 -6.44 -0.41 -7.43
N ARG A 75 -6.52 0.74 -6.75
CA ARG A 75 -6.05 2.05 -7.23
C ARG A 75 -5.35 2.80 -6.11
N THR A 76 -4.49 3.73 -6.48
CA THR A 76 -3.66 4.52 -5.57
C THR A 76 -3.55 5.97 -6.06
N CYS A 77 -3.40 6.93 -5.15
CA CYS A 77 -3.15 8.32 -5.48
C CYS A 77 -2.03 8.97 -4.64
N TYR A 78 -0.90 8.28 -4.51
CA TYR A 78 0.21 8.68 -3.63
C TYR A 78 0.77 10.09 -3.87
N TYR A 79 0.83 10.53 -5.12
CA TYR A 79 1.55 11.76 -5.51
C TYR A 79 0.64 12.83 -6.14
N ALA A 80 -0.66 12.54 -6.30
CA ALA A 80 -1.64 13.46 -6.84
C ALA A 80 -2.87 13.43 -5.91
N PRO A 81 -3.05 14.44 -5.04
CA PRO A 81 -4.13 14.46 -4.07
C PRO A 81 -5.50 14.35 -4.74
N THR A 82 -6.23 13.31 -4.40
CA THR A 82 -7.62 13.08 -4.80
C THR A 82 -8.27 12.15 -3.77
N TRP A 83 -9.53 11.84 -3.97
CA TRP A 83 -10.24 10.80 -3.26
C TRP A 83 -11.09 10.01 -4.25
N GLY A 84 -11.33 8.74 -3.94
CA GLY A 84 -12.21 7.91 -4.77
C GLY A 84 -12.49 6.56 -4.14
N PHE A 85 -13.50 5.92 -4.70
CA PHE A 85 -13.88 4.55 -4.36
C PHE A 85 -13.60 3.61 -5.53
N CYS A 86 -13.43 2.33 -5.23
CA CYS A 86 -13.35 1.26 -6.21
C CYS A 86 -14.49 0.28 -5.97
N MET A 87 -15.15 -0.14 -7.04
CA MET A 87 -16.31 -1.03 -6.97
C MET A 87 -16.36 -1.95 -8.18
N ALA A 88 -17.07 -3.07 -8.02
CA ALA A 88 -17.51 -3.89 -9.15
C ALA A 88 -18.41 -3.08 -10.08
N TYR A 89 -18.14 -3.12 -11.38
CA TYR A 89 -18.90 -2.39 -12.40
C TYR A 89 -20.41 -2.67 -12.32
N ASP A 90 -20.79 -3.95 -12.16
CA ASP A 90 -22.19 -4.35 -12.10
C ASP A 90 -22.94 -3.77 -10.89
N ARG A 91 -22.22 -3.46 -9.81
CA ARG A 91 -22.79 -2.80 -8.63
C ARG A 91 -23.08 -1.34 -8.92
N VAL A 92 -22.14 -0.65 -9.56
CA VAL A 92 -22.27 0.77 -9.94
C VAL A 92 -23.36 0.97 -10.99
N ALA A 93 -23.47 0.06 -11.95
CA ALA A 93 -24.48 0.10 -13.01
C ALA A 93 -25.92 0.02 -12.48
N LYS A 94 -26.12 -0.59 -11.30
CA LYS A 94 -27.43 -0.79 -10.66
C LYS A 94 -27.78 0.29 -9.63
N MET A 95 -26.89 1.25 -9.38
CA MET A 95 -27.16 2.34 -8.45
C MET A 95 -28.29 3.24 -8.98
N PRO A 96 -29.38 3.45 -8.22
CA PRO A 96 -30.46 4.33 -8.64
C PRO A 96 -30.02 5.80 -8.60
N ASP A 97 -30.63 6.62 -9.45
CA ASP A 97 -30.44 8.07 -9.37
C ASP A 97 -30.90 8.60 -8.01
N GLY A 98 -30.17 9.59 -7.49
CA GLY A 98 -30.47 10.20 -6.19
C GLY A 98 -29.23 10.78 -5.53
N LEU A 99 -29.39 11.14 -4.25
CA LEU A 99 -28.35 11.71 -3.41
C LEU A 99 -27.69 10.63 -2.55
N TYR A 100 -26.37 10.61 -2.58
CA TYR A 100 -25.55 9.64 -1.86
C TYR A 100 -24.73 10.36 -0.80
N ARG A 101 -24.78 9.88 0.44
CA ARG A 101 -23.88 10.34 1.48
C ARG A 101 -22.56 9.58 1.35
N VAL A 102 -21.47 10.33 1.29
CA VAL A 102 -20.12 9.79 1.17
C VAL A 102 -19.32 10.23 2.38
N GLU A 103 -18.60 9.29 2.98
CA GLU A 103 -17.71 9.54 4.10
C GLU A 103 -16.40 8.79 3.87
N ILE A 104 -15.28 9.50 3.98
CA ILE A 104 -13.93 8.96 3.99
C ILE A 104 -13.25 9.58 5.21
N ASP A 105 -13.19 8.81 6.29
CA ASP A 105 -12.52 9.20 7.52
C ASP A 105 -11.05 8.77 7.45
N ALA A 106 -10.23 9.65 6.88
CA ALA A 106 -8.80 9.44 6.68
C ALA A 106 -7.99 10.66 7.14
N GLU A 107 -6.71 10.44 7.44
CA GLU A 107 -5.75 11.47 7.79
C GLU A 107 -4.57 11.41 6.83
N LEU A 108 -4.12 12.60 6.40
CA LEU A 108 -2.89 12.78 5.66
C LEU A 108 -2.04 13.85 6.35
N LYS A 109 -1.12 13.41 7.20
CA LYS A 109 -0.39 14.26 8.16
C LYS A 109 1.11 14.01 8.11
N ASP A 110 1.88 14.90 8.74
CA ASP A 110 3.29 14.62 8.97
C ASP A 110 3.40 13.46 9.95
N GLY A 111 4.19 12.47 9.56
CA GLY A 111 4.39 11.23 10.31
C GLY A 111 5.67 10.56 9.82
N SER A 112 5.60 9.27 9.52
CA SER A 112 6.77 8.54 9.02
C SER A 112 6.46 7.46 7.99
N LEU A 113 7.47 7.16 7.18
CA LEU A 113 7.54 5.95 6.38
C LEU A 113 8.14 4.81 7.20
N THR A 114 7.38 3.73 7.32
CA THR A 114 7.83 2.47 7.93
C THR A 114 8.48 1.57 6.90
N TYR A 115 9.64 1.03 7.23
CA TYR A 115 10.19 -0.18 6.61
C TYR A 115 10.80 -1.06 7.70
N GLY A 116 10.73 -2.37 7.49
CA GLY A 116 11.30 -3.39 8.37
C GLY A 116 12.56 -3.99 7.76
N GLU A 117 13.50 -4.36 8.63
CA GLU A 117 14.76 -4.93 8.22
C GLU A 117 15.20 -6.02 9.20
N TYR A 118 15.70 -7.13 8.66
CA TYR A 118 16.31 -8.20 9.44
C TYR A 118 17.62 -8.63 8.80
N LEU A 119 18.70 -8.69 9.58
CA LEU A 119 19.99 -9.20 9.15
C LEU A 119 20.30 -10.53 9.84
N HIS A 120 20.49 -11.57 9.03
CA HIS A 120 21.08 -12.83 9.45
C HIS A 120 22.59 -12.77 9.19
N CYS A 121 23.39 -12.75 10.26
CA CYS A 121 24.85 -12.68 10.14
C CYS A 121 25.45 -14.05 9.77
N GLY A 122 26.15 -14.09 8.63
CA GLY A 122 26.95 -15.22 8.21
C GLY A 122 28.38 -15.16 8.74
N ARG A 123 29.26 -16.00 8.19
CA ARG A 123 30.71 -15.96 8.45
C ARG A 123 31.41 -14.76 7.81
N THR A 124 30.79 -14.16 6.79
CA THR A 124 31.31 -12.98 6.08
C THR A 124 30.30 -11.84 6.11
N GLU A 125 30.80 -10.62 6.01
CA GLU A 125 29.96 -9.42 5.85
C GLU A 125 29.40 -9.24 4.43
N ARG A 126 29.83 -10.06 3.46
CA ARG A 126 29.21 -10.11 2.14
C ARG A 126 27.74 -10.54 2.25
N GLU A 127 26.85 -9.84 1.54
CA GLU A 127 25.41 -9.95 1.74
C GLU A 127 24.65 -10.45 0.49
N PHE A 128 23.61 -11.25 0.73
CA PHE A 128 22.47 -11.40 -0.17
C PHE A 128 21.34 -10.48 0.30
N LEU A 129 20.87 -9.57 -0.56
CA LEU A 129 19.72 -8.72 -0.29
C LEU A 129 18.44 -9.35 -0.84
N LEU A 130 17.50 -9.67 0.03
CA LEU A 130 16.18 -10.19 -0.31
C LEU A 130 15.13 -9.17 0.10
N SER A 131 14.26 -8.75 -0.81
CA SER A 131 13.28 -7.70 -0.53
C SER A 131 11.88 -8.04 -1.01
N ALA A 132 10.86 -7.58 -0.28
CA ALA A 132 9.45 -7.65 -0.66
C ALA A 132 8.73 -6.36 -0.26
N HIS A 133 7.72 -5.94 -1.04
CA HIS A 133 7.02 -4.68 -0.78
C HIS A 133 5.80 -4.82 0.14
N ILE A 134 5.66 -3.87 1.06
CA ILE A 134 4.61 -3.87 2.12
C ILE A 134 3.49 -2.85 1.88
N CYS A 135 3.38 -2.27 0.69
CA CYS A 135 2.45 -1.17 0.43
C CYS A 135 1.06 -1.59 -0.09
N HIS A 136 0.90 -2.84 -0.54
CA HIS A 136 -0.38 -3.33 -1.04
C HIS A 136 -1.29 -3.74 0.13
N PRO A 137 -2.61 -3.45 0.07
CA PRO A 137 -3.56 -3.78 1.12
C PRO A 137 -3.99 -5.26 1.02
N SER A 138 -5.27 -5.59 1.14
CA SER A 138 -5.76 -6.98 1.15
C SER A 138 -5.71 -7.68 -0.22
N LEU A 139 -4.50 -7.90 -0.72
CA LEU A 139 -4.19 -8.61 -1.96
C LEU A 139 -3.23 -9.78 -1.66
N ALA A 140 -3.47 -10.93 -2.29
CA ALA A 140 -2.73 -12.16 -1.99
C ALA A 140 -1.40 -12.24 -2.74
N ASN A 141 -1.46 -12.39 -4.08
CA ASN A 141 -0.25 -12.64 -4.86
C ASN A 141 0.66 -11.41 -4.95
N ASP A 142 0.08 -10.23 -5.11
CA ASP A 142 0.77 -8.93 -5.10
C ASP A 142 0.38 -8.12 -3.84
N ASN A 143 1.11 -8.21 -2.73
CA ASN A 143 2.33 -9.01 -2.52
C ASN A 143 2.38 -9.67 -1.14
N CYS A 144 1.24 -10.02 -0.56
CA CYS A 144 1.21 -10.78 0.70
C CYS A 144 2.00 -12.11 0.57
N SER A 145 2.00 -12.70 -0.62
CA SER A 145 2.77 -13.91 -0.95
C SER A 145 4.28 -13.73 -0.77
N GLY A 146 4.88 -12.65 -1.30
CA GLY A 146 6.29 -12.33 -1.14
C GLY A 146 6.65 -12.05 0.32
N LEU A 147 5.78 -11.32 1.04
CA LEU A 147 5.95 -11.07 2.48
C LEU A 147 6.01 -12.38 3.29
N ALA A 148 5.05 -13.28 3.07
CA ALA A 148 4.95 -14.55 3.76
C ALA A 148 6.15 -15.46 3.46
N LEU A 149 6.56 -15.52 2.19
CA LEU A 149 7.73 -16.29 1.76
C LEU A 149 9.01 -15.76 2.42
N LEU A 150 9.22 -14.44 2.36
CA LEU A 150 10.44 -13.81 2.87
C LEU A 150 10.56 -13.93 4.39
N ALA A 151 9.45 -13.75 5.12
CA ALA A 151 9.40 -13.95 6.57
C ALA A 151 9.67 -15.42 6.97
N THR A 152 9.11 -16.38 6.22
CA THR A 152 9.33 -17.80 6.47
C THR A 152 10.78 -18.21 6.19
N LEU A 153 11.37 -17.68 5.12
CA LEU A 153 12.78 -17.89 4.78
C LEU A 153 13.71 -17.30 5.85
N ALA A 154 13.45 -16.07 6.31
CA ALA A 154 14.18 -15.45 7.41
C ALA A 154 14.14 -16.31 8.68
N LYS A 155 12.94 -16.78 9.05
CA LYS A 155 12.75 -17.68 10.19
C LYS A 155 13.54 -18.99 10.03
N SER A 156 13.55 -19.59 8.85
CA SER A 156 14.29 -20.82 8.55
C SER A 156 15.80 -20.61 8.64
N LEU A 157 16.31 -19.48 8.14
CA LEU A 157 17.74 -19.14 8.17
C LEU A 157 18.25 -18.82 9.56
N LYS A 158 17.41 -18.30 10.46
CA LYS A 158 17.80 -17.99 11.85
C LYS A 158 18.50 -19.14 12.58
N ALA A 159 18.15 -20.39 12.28
CA ALA A 159 18.74 -21.58 12.91
C ALA A 159 19.98 -22.14 12.18
N ARG A 160 20.39 -21.55 11.06
CA ARG A 160 21.45 -22.07 10.20
C ARG A 160 22.75 -21.28 10.38
N LYS A 161 23.89 -21.94 10.14
CA LYS A 161 25.18 -21.27 9.97
C LYS A 161 25.44 -21.10 8.48
N THR A 162 25.54 -19.87 8.02
CA THR A 162 25.71 -19.51 6.61
C THR A 162 27.08 -18.91 6.34
N ARG A 163 27.54 -18.97 5.07
CA ARG A 163 28.77 -18.26 4.65
C ARG A 163 28.49 -16.76 4.52
N TYR A 164 27.55 -16.41 3.64
CA TYR A 164 27.09 -15.04 3.43
C TYR A 164 26.16 -14.58 4.54
N SER A 165 26.11 -13.28 4.77
CA SER A 165 25.03 -12.65 5.52
C SER A 165 23.81 -12.47 4.62
N TYR A 166 22.61 -12.51 5.19
CA TYR A 166 21.35 -12.36 4.44
C TYR A 166 20.54 -11.22 5.04
N ARG A 167 20.24 -10.21 4.22
CA ARG A 167 19.44 -9.06 4.60
C ARG A 167 18.05 -9.19 4.01
N PHE A 168 17.05 -9.09 4.87
CA PHE A 168 15.63 -9.16 4.53
C PHE A 168 15.06 -7.75 4.69
N LEU A 169 14.62 -7.16 3.58
CA LEU A 169 14.06 -5.82 3.53
C LEU A 169 12.56 -5.88 3.23
N PHE A 170 11.76 -5.32 4.11
CA PHE A 170 10.31 -5.18 3.98
C PHE A 170 9.98 -3.69 3.89
N ALA A 171 9.82 -3.16 2.68
CA ALA A 171 9.72 -1.72 2.47
C ALA A 171 8.63 -1.36 1.45
N PRO A 172 7.96 -0.20 1.54
CA PRO A 172 7.02 0.23 0.50
C PRO A 172 7.70 0.23 -0.88
N GLY A 173 6.99 -0.23 -1.91
CA GLY A 173 7.53 -0.29 -3.27
C GLY A 173 8.02 1.07 -3.74
N THR A 174 9.14 1.11 -4.46
CA THR A 174 9.81 2.34 -4.92
C THR A 174 10.35 3.21 -3.78
N ILE A 175 9.49 3.97 -3.08
CA ILE A 175 9.91 4.97 -2.10
C ILE A 175 10.64 4.34 -0.90
N GLY A 176 10.23 3.14 -0.48
CA GLY A 176 10.88 2.42 0.62
C GLY A 176 12.27 1.91 0.24
N SER A 177 12.46 1.36 -0.96
CA SER A 177 13.78 0.96 -1.45
C SER A 177 14.72 2.14 -1.65
N ILE A 178 14.22 3.28 -2.15
CA ILE A 178 15.00 4.52 -2.31
C ILE A 178 15.44 5.04 -0.94
N THR A 179 14.51 5.07 0.02
CA THR A 179 14.78 5.48 1.41
C THR A 179 15.78 4.56 2.09
N TRP A 180 15.70 3.25 1.86
CA TRP A 180 16.68 2.30 2.41
C TRP A 180 18.06 2.51 1.78
N LEU A 181 18.15 2.67 0.45
CA LEU A 181 19.41 2.91 -0.25
C LEU A 181 20.09 4.20 0.21
N SER A 182 19.35 5.31 0.31
CA SER A 182 19.90 6.60 0.74
C SER A 182 20.46 6.59 2.17
N ARG A 183 20.13 5.56 2.96
CA ARG A 183 20.57 5.38 4.35
C ARG A 183 21.63 4.28 4.50
N ASN A 184 21.97 3.58 3.41
CA ASN A 184 22.89 2.44 3.40
C ASN A 184 23.88 2.49 2.22
N GLU A 185 24.09 3.66 1.62
CA GLU A 185 24.98 3.84 0.46
C GLU A 185 26.38 3.26 0.72
N ASP A 186 26.91 3.53 1.91
CA ASP A 186 28.20 3.06 2.40
C ASP A 186 28.29 1.53 2.53
N ARG A 187 27.16 0.83 2.61
CA ARG A 187 27.08 -0.63 2.72
C ARG A 187 26.74 -1.34 1.43
N THR A 188 26.26 -0.62 0.41
CA THR A 188 25.85 -1.23 -0.87
C THR A 188 26.95 -2.07 -1.51
N HIS A 189 28.22 -1.68 -1.34
CA HIS A 189 29.38 -2.42 -1.83
C HIS A 189 29.55 -3.83 -1.22
N LEU A 190 28.87 -4.15 -0.12
CA LEU A 190 28.85 -5.47 0.52
C LEU A 190 27.86 -6.44 -0.12
N ILE A 191 26.90 -5.95 -0.91
CA ILE A 191 25.85 -6.76 -1.51
C ILE A 191 26.40 -7.43 -2.77
N ASP A 192 26.54 -8.75 -2.74
CA ASP A 192 26.99 -9.53 -3.90
C ASP A 192 25.83 -9.95 -4.81
N HIS A 193 24.66 -10.16 -4.21
CA HIS A 193 23.50 -10.74 -4.89
C HIS A 193 22.21 -10.18 -4.31
N GLY A 194 21.14 -10.22 -5.11
CA GLY A 194 19.81 -9.90 -4.59
C GLY A 194 18.67 -10.53 -5.37
N LEU A 195 17.50 -10.59 -4.72
CA LEU A 195 16.25 -11.05 -5.30
C LEU A 195 15.09 -10.24 -4.72
N VAL A 196 14.19 -9.81 -5.60
CA VAL A 196 12.93 -9.16 -5.23
C VAL A 196 11.80 -10.18 -5.35
N LEU A 197 10.94 -10.25 -4.35
CA LEU A 197 9.74 -11.09 -4.31
C LEU A 197 8.49 -10.24 -4.46
#